data_AF-A0A7C7EFZ3-F1
#
_entry.id   AF-A0A7C7EFZ3-F1
#
_cell.length_a   1.000
_cell.length_b   1.000
_cell.length_c   1.000
_cell.angle_alpha   90.00
_cell.angle_beta   90.00
_cell.angle_gamma   90.00
#
_symmetry.space_group_name_H-M   'P 1'
#
loop_
_entity.id
_entity.type
_entity.pdbx_description
1 polymer ?
#
loop_
_entity_poly.entity_id
_entity_poly.type
_entity_poly.pdbx_seq_one_letter_code
_entity_poly.pdbx_strand_id
1 'polypeptide(L)'
;MTKRQRVIDAVSHKETDIIPYQVSLTHQEYEKVSKYLGDDNFGAKIGNHIDSVYYDGYLKEITPGSGYWKDDFGVVWNRNGADNDIGVINGFVFTEPEKKGFLPMQLPKK
;
A
#
# COMPACT_ATOMS: atom_id res chain seq x y z
N MET A 1 13.57 25.37 -6.98
CA MET A 1 14.37 24.12 -6.83
C MET A 1 13.67 22.96 -7.53
N THR A 2 14.37 21.93 -8.05
CA THR A 2 13.69 20.73 -8.62
C THR A 2 13.17 19.82 -7.50
N LYS A 3 12.17 18.97 -7.77
CA LYS A 3 11.64 18.03 -6.76
C LYS A 3 12.73 17.14 -6.18
N ARG A 4 13.58 16.56 -7.04
CA ARG A 4 14.72 15.72 -6.63
C ARG A 4 15.73 16.49 -5.77
N GLN A 5 16.11 17.70 -6.21
CA GLN A 5 17.08 18.52 -5.47
C GLN A 5 16.54 18.87 -4.07
N ARG A 6 15.25 19.21 -3.99
CA ARG A 6 14.59 19.51 -2.72
C ARG A 6 14.63 18.36 -1.73
N VAL A 7 14.36 17.13 -2.20
CA VAL A 7 14.47 15.94 -1.33
C VAL A 7 15.90 15.76 -0.83
N ILE A 8 16.90 15.83 -1.72
CA ILE A 8 18.31 15.67 -1.37
C ILE A 8 18.78 16.73 -0.36
N ASP A 9 18.41 18.00 -0.56
CA ASP A 9 18.81 19.09 0.33
C ASP A 9 18.13 18.97 1.69
N ALA A 10 16.83 18.65 1.73
CA ALA A 10 16.09 18.47 2.98
C ALA A 10 16.67 17.33 3.83
N VAL A 11 16.95 16.15 3.25
CA VAL A 11 17.56 15.03 4.00
C VAL A 11 19.02 15.31 4.38
N SER A 12 19.67 16.27 3.73
CA SER A 12 21.02 16.74 4.06
C SER A 12 21.00 17.90 5.06
N HIS A 13 19.86 18.21 5.68
CA HIS A 13 19.68 19.32 6.63
C HIS A 13 20.04 20.70 6.06
N LYS A 14 19.84 20.89 4.75
CA LYS A 14 19.96 22.20 4.09
C LYS A 14 18.58 22.83 3.94
N GLU A 15 18.53 24.15 4.04
CA GLU A 15 17.29 24.90 3.83
C GLU A 15 16.78 24.73 2.39
N THR A 16 15.47 24.59 2.24
CA THR A 16 14.77 24.43 0.96
C THR A 16 13.67 25.47 0.81
N ASP A 17 13.22 25.70 -0.43
CA ASP A 17 12.14 26.66 -0.73
C ASP A 17 10.78 26.27 -0.13
N ILE A 18 10.53 24.97 0.04
CA ILE A 18 9.45 24.37 0.85
C ILE A 18 9.93 23.05 1.45
N ILE A 19 9.25 22.53 2.47
CA ILE A 19 9.49 21.16 2.98
C ILE A 19 8.92 20.15 1.96
N PRO A 20 9.71 19.19 1.44
CA PRO A 20 9.18 18.18 0.53
C PRO A 20 8.19 17.25 1.25
N TYR A 21 7.15 16.81 0.55
CA TYR A 21 6.12 15.92 1.09
C TYR A 21 5.64 14.91 0.05
N GLN A 22 4.96 13.86 0.57
CA GLN A 22 4.27 12.85 -0.21
C GLN A 22 2.91 12.57 0.43
N VAL A 23 1.86 12.63 -0.38
CA VAL A 23 0.51 12.19 -0.01
C VAL A 23 0.09 11.11 -0.99
N SER A 24 -0.14 9.90 -0.47
CA SER A 24 -0.71 8.77 -1.19
C SER A 24 -2.02 8.37 -0.52
N LEU A 25 -3.02 8.02 -1.31
CA LEU A 25 -4.35 7.64 -0.84
C LEU A 25 -4.63 6.21 -1.28
N THR A 26 -5.35 5.46 -0.43
CA THR A 26 -6.08 4.26 -0.83
C THR A 26 -7.06 4.59 -1.95
N HIS A 27 -7.43 3.59 -2.76
CA HIS A 27 -8.24 3.81 -3.96
C HIS A 27 -9.57 4.52 -3.64
N GLN A 28 -10.27 4.07 -2.60
CA GLN A 28 -11.56 4.65 -2.18
C GLN A 28 -11.42 6.13 -1.76
N GLU A 29 -10.34 6.49 -1.06
CA GLU A 29 -10.05 7.84 -0.62
C GLU A 29 -9.67 8.73 -1.80
N TYR A 30 -8.91 8.19 -2.77
CA TYR A 30 -8.60 8.89 -4.01
C TYR A 30 -9.88 9.23 -4.79
N GLU A 31 -10.81 8.28 -4.93
CA GLU A 31 -12.09 8.51 -5.59
C GLU A 31 -12.94 9.60 -4.91
N LYS A 32 -12.99 9.58 -3.57
CA LYS A 32 -13.70 10.61 -2.79
C LYS A 32 -13.12 12.01 -3.06
N VAL A 33 -11.79 12.13 -3.04
CA VAL A 33 -11.11 13.42 -3.29
C VAL A 33 -11.26 13.86 -4.73
N SER A 34 -11.09 12.95 -5.70
CA SER A 34 -11.32 13.25 -7.12
C SER A 34 -12.72 13.81 -7.34
N LYS A 35 -13.75 13.13 -6.82
CA LYS A 35 -15.14 13.55 -6.95
C LYS A 35 -15.41 14.90 -6.29
N TYR A 36 -14.83 15.14 -5.11
CA TYR A 36 -14.98 16.42 -4.42
C TYR A 36 -14.34 17.58 -5.21
N LEU A 37 -13.17 17.35 -5.81
CA LEU A 37 -12.44 18.35 -6.59
C LEU A 37 -12.94 18.48 -8.05
N GLY A 38 -13.67 17.49 -8.55
CA GLY A 38 -14.03 17.37 -9.96
C GLY A 38 -12.81 17.17 -10.87
N ASP A 39 -11.78 16.46 -10.40
CA ASP A 39 -10.50 16.32 -11.08
C ASP A 39 -9.85 14.95 -10.84
N ASP A 40 -10.04 14.02 -11.79
CA ASP A 40 -9.46 12.67 -11.73
C ASP A 40 -7.93 12.64 -11.75
N ASN A 41 -7.29 13.75 -12.15
CA ASN A 41 -5.84 13.87 -12.23
C ASN A 41 -5.26 14.81 -11.15
N PHE A 42 -5.98 15.04 -10.05
CA PHE A 42 -5.50 15.91 -8.98
C PHE A 42 -4.16 15.43 -8.40
N GLY A 43 -3.93 14.10 -8.34
CA GLY A 43 -2.70 13.51 -7.80
C GLY A 43 -1.42 13.97 -8.51
N ALA A 44 -1.48 14.29 -9.81
CA ALA A 44 -0.35 14.85 -10.54
C ALA A 44 -0.07 16.33 -10.20
N LYS A 45 -1.06 17.01 -9.62
CA LYS A 45 -1.06 18.46 -9.37
C LYS A 45 -0.75 18.82 -7.91
N ILE A 46 -0.95 17.90 -6.96
CA ILE A 46 -0.69 18.11 -5.52
C ILE A 46 0.79 18.19 -5.15
N GLY A 47 1.71 18.28 -6.11
CA GLY A 47 3.11 18.60 -5.79
C GLY A 47 3.91 17.51 -5.08
N ASN A 48 3.49 16.24 -5.11
CA ASN A 48 4.22 15.10 -4.54
C ASN A 48 5.69 15.02 -4.99
N HIS A 49 6.58 14.61 -4.07
CA HIS A 49 8.04 14.63 -4.24
C HIS A 49 8.69 13.24 -4.30
N ILE A 50 7.99 12.20 -3.87
CA ILE A 50 8.52 10.84 -3.79
C ILE A 50 7.77 9.98 -4.79
N ASP A 51 8.51 9.15 -5.51
CA ASP A 51 7.95 8.06 -6.29
C ASP A 51 8.33 6.75 -5.59
N SER A 52 7.38 5.82 -5.51
CA SER A 52 7.51 4.61 -4.71
C SER A 52 7.09 3.39 -5.53
N VAL A 53 7.90 2.34 -5.48
CA VAL A 53 7.57 1.04 -6.03
C VAL A 53 7.59 0.05 -4.86
N TYR A 54 6.57 -0.79 -4.78
CA TYR A 54 6.42 -1.80 -3.73
C TYR A 54 6.19 -3.19 -4.34
N TYR A 55 6.43 -4.21 -3.52
CA TYR A 55 6.21 -5.61 -3.86
C TYR A 55 5.41 -6.25 -2.73
N ASP A 56 4.21 -6.72 -3.04
CA ASP A 56 3.25 -7.28 -2.07
C ASP A 56 3.13 -8.81 -2.16
N GLY A 57 4.14 -9.49 -2.71
CA GLY A 57 4.09 -10.94 -2.87
C GLY A 57 3.14 -11.41 -3.98
N TYR A 58 2.65 -12.64 -3.85
CA TYR A 58 1.75 -13.29 -4.81
C TYR A 58 0.36 -13.54 -4.18
N LEU A 59 -0.39 -12.48 -3.98
CA LEU A 59 -1.77 -12.55 -3.49
C LEU A 59 -2.64 -13.39 -4.46
N LYS A 60 -3.31 -14.42 -3.94
CA LYS A 60 -4.20 -15.28 -4.74
C LYS A 60 -5.58 -15.36 -4.13
N GLU A 61 -6.59 -15.27 -4.98
CA GLU A 61 -7.95 -15.54 -4.53
C GLU A 61 -8.07 -17.03 -4.16
N ILE A 62 -8.59 -17.32 -2.96
CA ILE A 62 -8.71 -18.69 -2.44
C ILE A 62 -9.68 -19.50 -3.31
N THR A 63 -10.74 -18.86 -3.78
CA THR A 63 -11.70 -19.41 -4.72
C THR A 63 -12.13 -18.28 -5.65
N PRO A 64 -12.09 -18.47 -6.98
CA PRO A 64 -12.47 -17.42 -7.93
C PRO A 64 -13.83 -16.80 -7.61
N GLY A 65 -13.86 -15.46 -7.48
CA GLY A 65 -15.08 -14.68 -7.19
C GLY A 65 -15.55 -14.70 -5.73
N SER A 66 -14.79 -15.29 -4.81
CA SER A 66 -15.13 -15.31 -3.38
C SER A 66 -14.86 -13.99 -2.66
N GLY A 67 -13.98 -13.14 -3.21
CA GLY A 67 -13.47 -11.94 -2.54
C GLY A 67 -12.54 -12.23 -1.36
N TYR A 68 -12.15 -13.50 -1.13
CA TYR A 68 -11.17 -13.89 -0.12
C TYR A 68 -9.83 -14.20 -0.76
N TRP A 69 -8.81 -13.47 -0.35
CA TRP A 69 -7.47 -13.53 -0.91
C TRP A 69 -6.48 -14.02 0.13
N LYS A 70 -5.51 -14.81 -0.27
CA LYS A 70 -4.46 -15.35 0.61
C LYS A 70 -3.09 -14.89 0.12
N ASP A 71 -2.29 -14.38 1.04
CA ASP A 71 -0.92 -13.97 0.76
C ASP A 71 0.10 -15.10 0.96
N ASP A 72 1.37 -14.79 0.70
CA ASP A 72 2.48 -15.73 0.82
C ASP A 72 2.79 -16.17 2.26
N PHE A 73 2.27 -15.45 3.26
CA PHE A 73 2.37 -15.79 4.68
C PHE A 73 1.15 -16.60 5.17
N GLY A 74 0.16 -16.75 4.31
CA GLY A 74 -1.07 -17.46 4.57
C GLY A 74 -2.15 -16.64 5.27
N VAL A 75 -1.98 -15.33 5.39
CA VAL A 75 -3.02 -14.42 5.89
C VAL A 75 -4.15 -14.37 4.89
N VAL A 76 -5.38 -14.45 5.38
CA VAL A 76 -6.58 -14.32 4.55
C VAL A 76 -7.10 -12.89 4.65
N TRP A 77 -7.32 -12.26 3.51
CA TRP A 77 -7.80 -10.90 3.33
C TRP A 77 -9.22 -10.95 2.73
N ASN A 78 -10.20 -10.42 3.45
CA ASN A 78 -11.58 -10.29 3.01
C ASN A 78 -11.80 -8.95 2.31
N ARG A 79 -12.10 -8.98 1.02
CA ARG A 79 -12.35 -7.80 0.15
C ARG A 79 -13.83 -7.66 -0.23
N ASN A 80 -14.74 -8.21 0.56
CA ASN A 80 -16.19 -8.07 0.37
C ASN A 80 -16.82 -6.99 1.27
N GLY A 81 -16.00 -6.21 1.98
CA GLY A 81 -16.43 -5.43 3.13
C GLY A 81 -16.16 -3.94 2.99
N ALA A 82 -15.68 -3.34 4.08
CA ALA A 82 -15.39 -1.91 4.15
C ALA A 82 -14.20 -1.51 3.27
N ASP A 83 -13.19 -2.39 3.16
CA ASP A 83 -12.01 -2.19 2.33
C ASP A 83 -11.97 -3.30 1.26
N ASN A 84 -12.27 -2.92 0.03
CA ASN A 84 -12.25 -3.82 -1.13
C ASN A 84 -10.95 -3.67 -1.94
N ASP A 85 -10.12 -2.69 -1.60
CA ASP A 85 -8.85 -2.38 -2.27
C ASP A 85 -7.74 -3.26 -1.68
N ILE A 86 -7.48 -3.10 -0.38
CA ILE A 86 -6.48 -3.88 0.36
C ILE A 86 -7.12 -5.16 0.91
N GLY A 87 -8.28 -5.01 1.58
CA GLY A 87 -8.96 -6.08 2.31
C GLY A 87 -8.79 -5.98 3.82
N VAL A 88 -9.72 -6.59 4.55
CA VAL A 88 -9.67 -6.73 6.01
C VAL A 88 -9.17 -8.11 6.39
N ILE A 89 -8.25 -8.21 7.33
CA ILE A 89 -7.73 -9.50 7.82
C ILE A 89 -8.88 -10.36 8.35
N ASN A 90 -8.98 -11.59 7.84
CA ASN A 90 -9.98 -12.59 8.20
C ASN A 90 -9.36 -13.67 9.09
N GLY A 91 -9.29 -13.37 10.39
CA GLY A 91 -8.70 -14.24 11.40
C GLY A 91 -7.17 -14.17 11.45
N PHE A 92 -6.58 -14.95 12.34
CA PHE A 92 -5.13 -14.96 12.55
C PHE A 92 -4.51 -16.25 12.03
N VAL A 93 -3.32 -16.13 11.42
CA VAL A 93 -2.49 -17.29 11.05
C VAL A 93 -1.94 -17.97 12.32
N PHE A 94 -1.62 -17.17 13.34
CA PHE A 94 -1.20 -17.63 14.66
C PHE A 94 -2.08 -17.00 15.73
N THR A 95 -2.69 -17.82 16.59
CA THR A 95 -3.52 -17.36 17.71
C THR A 95 -2.71 -17.09 18.97
N GLU A 96 -1.47 -17.59 19.04
CA GLU A 96 -0.55 -17.42 20.14
C GLU A 96 0.80 -16.92 19.61
N PRO A 97 1.55 -16.10 20.38
CA PRO A 97 2.84 -15.54 19.96
C PRO A 97 3.97 -16.58 19.83
N GLU A 98 3.75 -17.82 20.26
CA GLU A 98 4.73 -18.89 20.19
C GLU A 98 4.96 -19.36 18.74
N LYS A 99 6.23 -19.31 18.29
CA LYS A 99 6.64 -19.63 16.91
C LYS A 99 6.61 -21.13 16.55
N LYS A 100 6.03 -22.00 17.37
CA LYS A 100 6.00 -23.44 17.07
C LYS A 100 5.17 -23.68 15.80
N GLY A 101 5.82 -24.14 14.74
CA GLY A 101 5.19 -24.41 13.44
C GLY A 101 5.22 -23.25 12.45
N PHE A 102 5.88 -22.13 12.75
CA PHE A 102 6.13 -21.11 11.73
C PHE A 102 7.00 -21.68 10.61
N LEU A 103 6.42 -21.82 9.42
CA LEU A 103 7.15 -22.09 8.21
C LEU A 103 7.44 -20.74 7.54
N PRO A 104 8.71 -20.32 7.39
CA PRO A 104 9.04 -19.13 6.63
C PRO A 104 8.53 -19.25 5.19
N MET A 105 8.27 -18.10 4.58
CA MET A 105 7.82 -17.96 3.19
C MET A 105 8.54 -18.97 2.28
N GLN A 106 7.79 -19.93 1.74
CA GLN A 106 8.32 -20.87 0.76
C GLN A 106 8.21 -20.22 -0.61
N LEU A 107 9.29 -19.57 -1.04
CA LEU A 107 9.37 -19.07 -2.40
C LEU A 107 9.16 -20.24 -3.38
N PRO A 108 8.36 -20.05 -4.45
CA PRO A 108 8.14 -21.10 -5.44
C PRO A 108 9.49 -21.58 -5.98
N LYS A 109 9.70 -22.89 -5.99
CA LYS A 109 10.87 -23.48 -6.64
C LYS A 109 10.78 -23.16 -8.13
N LYS A 110 11.85 -22.58 -8.67
CA LYS A 110 12.00 -22.28 -10.11
C LYS A 110 11.85 -23.53 -10.95
#